data_AF-A0A6U3CEA9-F1
#
_entry.id   AF-A0A6U3CEA9-F1
#
_cell.length_a   1.000
_cell.length_b   1.000
_cell.length_c   1.000
_cell.angle_alpha   90.00
_cell.angle_beta   90.00
_cell.angle_gamma   90.00
#
_symmetry.space_group_name_H-M   'P 1'
#
loop_
_entity.id
_entity.type
_entity.pdbx_description
1 polymer ?
#
loop_
_entity_poly.entity_id
_entity_poly.type
_entity_poly.pdbx_seq_one_letter_code
_entity_poly.pdbx_strand_id
1 'polypeptide(L)'
;FQKKFPLPVRMPKVVVLENLSEEEELDITLIDHAWNGTVMDAYSKITIGFLNRVWQKETDNKGVRRVLGEGNGDVQVELPDQPRALLLHAGRAGKQGAHRGDVVTHVDGCSVAQLNAGEVLKIIEAVVASGTDRVEITLNAERSVAEALKRRAMAIAEEMQDN
;
A
#
# COMPACT_ATOMS: atom_id res chain seq x y z
N PHE A 1 19.58 -13.21 7.44
CA PHE A 1 18.12 -13.20 7.67
C PHE A 1 17.34 -12.40 6.62
N GLN A 2 17.48 -11.07 6.51
CA GLN A 2 16.66 -10.26 5.58
C GLN A 2 16.76 -10.66 4.09
N LYS A 3 17.93 -11.11 3.61
CA LYS A 3 18.06 -11.61 2.23
C LYS A 3 17.36 -12.96 1.99
N LYS A 4 17.17 -13.77 3.05
CA LYS A 4 16.57 -15.12 2.99
C LYS A 4 15.05 -15.07 3.12
N PHE A 5 14.55 -14.21 4.01
CA PHE A 5 13.14 -13.98 4.27
C PHE A 5 12.87 -12.45 4.23
N PRO A 6 12.85 -11.86 3.03
CA PRO A 6 12.68 -10.41 2.86
C PRO A 6 11.31 -9.95 3.37
N LEU A 7 11.25 -8.72 3.85
CA LEU A 7 9.98 -8.06 4.15
C LEU A 7 9.34 -7.56 2.85
N PRO A 8 8.00 -7.41 2.82
CA PRO A 8 7.32 -6.63 1.78
C PRO A 8 7.97 -5.26 1.59
N VAL A 9 8.00 -4.80 0.34
CA VAL A 9 8.47 -3.44 0.01
C VAL A 9 7.47 -2.40 0.52
N ARG A 10 6.17 -2.73 0.47
CA ARG A 10 5.07 -1.86 0.88
C ARG A 10 4.60 -2.23 2.28
N MET A 11 5.41 -1.93 3.30
CA MET A 11 4.99 -2.15 4.68
C MET A 11 3.84 -1.19 5.06
N PRO A 12 2.84 -1.66 5.85
CA PRO A 12 1.77 -0.81 6.34
C PRO A 12 2.32 0.31 7.20
N LYS A 13 1.71 1.49 7.10
CA LYS A 13 2.08 2.67 7.89
C LYS A 13 0.87 3.58 8.05
N VAL A 14 0.88 4.37 9.12
CA VAL A 14 -0.15 5.36 9.41
C VAL A 14 0.49 6.73 9.34
N VAL A 15 -0.18 7.67 8.68
CA VAL A 15 0.19 9.07 8.64
C VAL A 15 -1.00 9.92 9.03
N VAL A 16 -0.72 11.08 9.59
CA VAL A 16 -1.74 12.03 10.04
C VAL A 16 -1.61 13.31 9.24
N LEU A 17 -2.69 13.71 8.57
CA LEU A 17 -2.83 15.04 8.03
C LEU A 17 -3.34 15.95 9.14
N GLU A 18 -2.62 17.04 9.44
CA GLU A 18 -2.93 17.96 10.55
C GLU A 18 -3.04 19.40 10.05
N ASN A 19 -3.73 20.25 10.82
CA ASN A 19 -4.03 21.63 10.48
C ASN A 19 -4.76 21.69 9.14
N LEU A 20 -5.81 20.89 9.03
CA LEU A 20 -6.72 20.92 7.88
C LEU A 20 -7.79 21.97 8.13
N SER A 21 -8.11 22.72 7.09
CA SER A 21 -9.24 23.65 7.07
C SER A 21 -9.97 23.52 5.74
N GLU A 22 -11.24 23.90 5.70
CA GLU A 22 -12.03 23.88 4.45
C GLU A 22 -11.44 24.81 3.36
N GLU A 23 -10.68 25.83 3.76
CA GLU A 23 -10.12 26.84 2.86
C GLU A 23 -8.73 26.44 2.32
N GLU A 24 -8.07 25.45 2.94
CA GLU A 24 -6.75 24.99 2.53
C GLU A 24 -6.83 23.75 1.64
N GLU A 25 -6.11 23.76 0.52
CA GLU A 25 -5.99 22.60 -0.35
C GLU A 25 -5.28 21.45 0.39
N LEU A 26 -5.79 20.23 0.20
CA LEU A 26 -5.16 19.03 0.76
C LEU A 26 -3.72 18.91 0.25
N ASP A 27 -2.78 18.84 1.18
CA ASP A 27 -1.34 18.69 0.89
C ASP A 27 -0.96 17.24 0.52
N ILE A 28 -1.83 16.58 -0.23
CA ILE A 28 -1.63 15.26 -0.82
C ILE A 28 -2.28 15.21 -2.20
N THR A 29 -1.71 14.42 -3.11
CA THR A 29 -2.33 14.16 -4.41
C THR A 29 -2.43 12.67 -4.61
N LEU A 30 -3.60 12.21 -5.06
CA LEU A 30 -3.87 10.81 -5.34
C LEU A 30 -4.01 10.56 -6.85
N ILE A 31 -3.73 9.33 -7.27
CA ILE A 31 -3.92 8.87 -8.64
C ILE A 31 -4.53 7.46 -8.67
N ASP A 32 -5.38 7.23 -9.65
CA ASP A 32 -5.96 5.92 -9.92
C ASP A 32 -4.93 4.89 -10.38
N HIS A 33 -5.10 3.67 -9.89
CA HIS A 33 -4.35 2.52 -10.35
C HIS A 33 -5.20 1.25 -10.23
N ALA A 34 -5.24 0.44 -11.29
CA ALA A 34 -5.89 -0.87 -11.26
C ALA A 34 -4.94 -1.93 -10.71
N TRP A 35 -5.42 -2.74 -9.78
CA TRP A 35 -4.68 -3.82 -9.15
C TRP A 35 -5.13 -5.19 -9.62
N ASN A 36 -4.18 -6.04 -10.04
CA ASN A 36 -4.42 -7.42 -10.45
C ASN A 36 -4.48 -8.45 -9.32
N GLY A 37 -4.32 -8.07 -8.04
CA GLY A 37 -4.66 -8.92 -6.91
C GLY A 37 -3.59 -9.87 -6.36
N THR A 38 -2.30 -9.79 -6.70
CA THR A 38 -1.35 -10.87 -6.33
C THR A 38 -0.60 -10.65 -5.00
N VAL A 39 -0.13 -11.72 -4.34
CA VAL A 39 0.78 -11.61 -3.18
C VAL A 39 2.13 -11.00 -3.60
N MET A 40 2.60 -11.25 -4.83
CA MET A 40 3.84 -10.68 -5.36
C MET A 40 3.85 -9.15 -5.28
N ASP A 41 2.68 -8.53 -5.35
CA ASP A 41 2.54 -7.08 -5.29
C ASP A 41 3.04 -6.46 -4.00
N ALA A 42 2.97 -7.19 -2.87
CA ALA A 42 3.56 -6.74 -1.61
C ALA A 42 5.09 -6.54 -1.72
N TYR A 43 5.74 -7.24 -2.66
CA TYR A 43 7.16 -7.16 -2.95
C TYR A 43 7.48 -6.35 -4.22
N SER A 44 6.48 -5.98 -5.01
CA SER A 44 6.64 -5.19 -6.23
C SER A 44 6.78 -3.71 -5.91
N LYS A 45 7.76 -3.06 -6.55
CA LYS A 45 7.93 -1.62 -6.44
C LYS A 45 6.98 -0.91 -7.40
N ILE A 46 6.08 -0.09 -6.85
CA ILE A 46 5.27 0.84 -7.63
C ILE A 46 6.12 2.08 -7.93
N THR A 47 6.18 2.48 -9.20
CA THR A 47 6.86 3.68 -9.67
C THR A 47 5.88 4.48 -10.52
N ILE A 48 5.72 5.76 -10.21
CA ILE A 48 4.89 6.67 -11.00
C ILE A 48 5.84 7.54 -11.84
N GLY A 49 5.78 7.37 -13.16
CA GLY A 49 6.65 8.02 -14.13
C GLY A 49 6.11 9.33 -14.68
N PHE A 50 6.65 9.73 -15.84
CA PHE A 50 6.17 10.88 -16.62
C PHE A 50 4.70 10.68 -17.04
N LEU A 51 3.95 11.78 -17.13
CA LEU A 51 2.49 11.77 -17.40
C LEU A 51 1.72 10.81 -16.49
N ASN A 52 2.14 10.70 -15.22
CA ASN A 52 1.40 9.94 -14.22
C ASN A 52 1.26 8.44 -14.55
N ARG A 53 2.12 7.90 -15.42
CA ARG A 53 2.11 6.48 -15.78
C ARG A 53 2.62 5.62 -14.64
N VAL A 54 1.78 4.71 -14.16
CA VAL A 54 2.12 3.78 -13.07
C VAL A 54 2.77 2.53 -13.65
N TRP A 55 3.88 2.12 -13.04
CA TRP A 55 4.60 0.88 -13.32
C TRP A 55 4.74 0.07 -12.04
N GLN A 56 4.48 -1.22 -12.11
CA GLN A 56 4.69 -2.13 -10.99
C GLN A 56 5.75 -3.15 -11.39
N LYS A 57 6.94 -3.00 -10.83
CA LYS A 57 8.06 -3.89 -11.14
C LYS A 57 8.13 -4.99 -10.10
N GLU A 58 7.91 -6.22 -10.55
CA GLU A 58 8.14 -7.42 -9.76
C GLU A 58 9.61 -7.59 -9.39
N THR A 59 9.84 -8.29 -8.28
CA THR A 59 11.19 -8.59 -7.80
C THR A 59 11.66 -9.96 -8.29
N ASP A 60 12.93 -10.04 -8.65
CA ASP A 60 13.65 -11.28 -8.97
C ASP A 60 14.33 -11.91 -7.75
N ASN A 61 14.10 -11.36 -6.56
CA ASN A 61 14.75 -11.80 -5.33
C ASN A 61 14.37 -13.25 -4.99
N LYS A 62 15.37 -14.15 -4.99
CA LYS A 62 15.21 -15.57 -4.65
C LYS A 62 14.59 -15.79 -3.26
N GLY A 63 14.86 -14.90 -2.30
CA GLY A 63 14.25 -14.96 -0.97
C GLY A 63 12.75 -14.69 -1.00
N VAL A 64 12.27 -13.83 -1.92
CA VAL A 64 10.82 -13.63 -2.13
C VAL A 64 10.20 -14.88 -2.70
N ARG A 65 10.82 -15.50 -3.72
CA ARG A 65 10.32 -16.78 -4.28
C ARG A 65 10.23 -17.87 -3.21
N ARG A 66 11.21 -17.95 -2.31
CA ARG A 66 11.17 -18.86 -1.17
C ARG A 66 10.00 -18.56 -0.24
N VAL A 67 9.77 -17.28 0.10
CA VAL A 67 8.62 -16.88 0.93
C VAL A 67 7.30 -17.21 0.25
N LEU A 68 7.19 -17.03 -1.07
CA LEU A 68 5.96 -17.33 -1.80
C LEU A 68 5.73 -18.85 -1.98
N GLY A 69 6.79 -19.66 -1.94
CA GLY A 69 6.81 -21.10 -2.15
C GLY A 69 7.12 -21.48 -3.60
N GLU A 70 7.72 -22.66 -3.82
CA GLU A 70 7.96 -23.18 -5.17
C GLU A 70 6.62 -23.39 -5.90
N GLY A 71 6.43 -22.73 -7.05
CA GLY A 71 5.23 -22.87 -7.90
C GLY A 71 4.10 -21.85 -7.69
N ASN A 72 4.20 -20.95 -6.70
CA ASN A 72 3.09 -20.08 -6.26
C ASN A 72 3.41 -18.58 -6.30
N GLY A 73 4.12 -18.11 -7.34
CA GLY A 73 4.35 -16.68 -7.57
C GLY A 73 3.05 -15.87 -7.77
N ASP A 74 2.00 -16.54 -8.26
CA ASP A 74 0.72 -15.95 -8.65
C ASP A 74 -0.42 -16.42 -7.73
N VAL A 75 -0.20 -16.49 -6.41
CA VAL A 75 -1.35 -16.65 -5.52
C VAL A 75 -2.18 -15.38 -5.63
N GLN A 76 -3.25 -15.47 -6.40
CA GLN A 76 -4.26 -14.43 -6.47
C GLN A 76 -4.88 -14.30 -5.09
N VAL A 77 -4.73 -13.11 -4.53
CA VAL A 77 -5.40 -12.64 -3.33
C VAL A 77 -6.70 -11.99 -3.77
N GLU A 78 -7.54 -12.78 -4.46
CA GLU A 78 -8.92 -12.47 -4.90
C GLU A 78 -9.17 -11.11 -5.60
N LEU A 79 -9.71 -11.23 -6.82
CA LEU A 79 -10.25 -10.19 -7.70
C LEU A 79 -9.19 -9.33 -8.44
N PRO A 80 -8.91 -9.62 -9.72
CA PRO A 80 -8.14 -8.70 -10.58
C PRO A 80 -8.94 -7.42 -10.88
N ASP A 81 -8.22 -6.39 -11.29
CA ASP A 81 -8.70 -5.04 -11.68
C ASP A 81 -9.42 -4.26 -10.58
N GLN A 82 -9.01 -4.45 -9.32
CA GLN A 82 -9.51 -3.65 -8.20
C GLN A 82 -8.96 -2.22 -8.26
N PRO A 83 -9.80 -1.17 -8.21
CA PRO A 83 -9.31 0.20 -8.20
C PRO A 83 -8.55 0.50 -6.91
N ARG A 84 -7.55 1.36 -7.02
CA ARG A 84 -6.75 1.86 -5.90
C ARG A 84 -6.49 3.35 -6.07
N ALA A 85 -6.37 4.02 -4.93
CA ALA A 85 -5.78 5.33 -4.84
C ALA A 85 -4.30 5.22 -4.41
N LEU A 86 -3.39 5.68 -5.27
CA LEU A 86 -1.96 5.80 -4.96
C LEU A 86 -1.59 7.23 -4.60
N LEU A 87 -0.67 7.41 -3.66
CA LEU A 87 -0.04 8.69 -3.41
C LEU A 87 0.85 9.09 -4.60
N LEU A 88 0.45 10.16 -5.30
CA LEU A 88 1.28 10.85 -6.29
C LEU A 88 2.20 11.86 -5.60
N HIS A 89 1.65 12.63 -4.65
CA HIS A 89 2.35 13.62 -3.84
C HIS A 89 1.96 13.42 -2.37
N ALA A 90 2.93 13.44 -1.48
CA ALA A 90 2.74 13.15 -0.06
C ALA A 90 2.82 14.39 0.85
N GLY A 91 3.21 15.55 0.34
CA GLY A 91 3.34 16.79 1.10
C GLY A 91 3.97 16.62 2.49
N ARG A 92 3.32 17.17 3.51
CA ARG A 92 3.67 17.04 4.93
C ARG A 92 3.67 15.61 5.44
N ALA A 93 2.81 14.72 4.91
CA ALA A 93 2.81 13.30 5.27
C ALA A 93 4.12 12.59 4.90
N GLY A 94 4.89 13.14 3.94
CA GLY A 94 6.23 12.66 3.61
C GLY A 94 7.18 12.63 4.81
N LYS A 95 7.05 13.57 5.74
CA LYS A 95 7.87 13.61 6.97
C LYS A 95 7.54 12.46 7.94
N GLN A 96 6.39 11.83 7.76
CA GLN A 96 5.92 10.67 8.54
C GLN A 96 6.18 9.34 7.82
N GLY A 97 6.89 9.37 6.69
CA GLY A 97 7.26 8.17 5.94
C GLY A 97 6.24 7.73 4.90
N ALA A 98 5.27 8.59 4.53
CA ALA A 98 4.50 8.41 3.30
C ALA A 98 5.40 8.63 2.08
N HIS A 99 5.27 7.78 1.08
CA HIS A 99 6.07 7.85 -0.15
C HIS A 99 5.15 7.84 -1.37
N ARG A 100 5.66 8.45 -2.45
CA ARG A 100 5.05 8.33 -3.77
C ARG A 100 4.93 6.85 -4.16
N GLY A 101 3.73 6.43 -4.55
CA GLY A 101 3.39 5.04 -4.87
C GLY A 101 2.86 4.21 -3.70
N ASP A 102 2.80 4.76 -2.48
CA ASP A 102 2.07 4.12 -1.38
C ASP A 102 0.55 4.09 -1.71
N VAL A 103 -0.12 3.02 -1.30
CA VAL A 103 -1.56 2.79 -1.55
C VAL A 103 -2.35 3.29 -0.35
N VAL A 104 -3.38 4.11 -0.55
CA VAL A 104 -4.31 4.48 0.52
C VAL A 104 -5.31 3.35 0.74
N THR A 105 -5.44 2.90 1.99
CA THR A 105 -6.28 1.74 2.34
C THR A 105 -7.35 2.04 3.37
N HIS A 106 -7.10 3.00 4.28
CA HIS A 106 -8.09 3.47 5.25
C HIS A 106 -7.98 4.97 5.46
N VAL A 107 -9.11 5.59 5.78
CA VAL A 107 -9.25 6.98 6.24
C VAL A 107 -10.02 6.94 7.57
N ASP A 108 -9.42 7.44 8.64
CA ASP A 108 -9.94 7.39 10.03
C ASP A 108 -10.47 6.00 10.44
N GLY A 109 -9.70 4.97 10.09
CA GLY A 109 -10.04 3.57 10.36
C GLY A 109 -11.11 2.97 9.45
N CYS A 110 -11.81 3.77 8.63
CA CYS A 110 -12.75 3.29 7.63
C CYS A 110 -12.01 2.78 6.40
N SER A 111 -12.31 1.56 5.95
CA SER A 111 -11.68 1.02 4.75
C SER A 111 -12.12 1.80 3.52
N VAL A 112 -11.13 2.22 2.73
CA VAL A 112 -11.30 2.82 1.41
C VAL A 112 -10.60 1.99 0.33
N ALA A 113 -10.27 0.74 0.65
CA ALA A 113 -9.79 -0.21 -0.32
C ALA A 113 -10.84 -0.36 -1.43
N GLN A 114 -10.39 -0.53 -2.68
CA GLN A 114 -11.28 -0.66 -3.84
C GLN A 114 -12.04 0.64 -4.19
N LEU A 115 -11.55 1.79 -3.74
CA LEU A 115 -12.00 3.10 -4.22
C LEU A 115 -10.93 3.75 -5.11
N ASN A 116 -11.39 4.56 -6.05
CA ASN A 116 -10.51 5.38 -6.89
C ASN A 116 -10.05 6.64 -6.14
N ALA A 117 -9.05 7.34 -6.68
CA ALA A 117 -8.45 8.52 -6.08
C ALA A 117 -9.47 9.63 -5.77
N GLY A 118 -10.40 9.88 -6.70
CA GLY A 118 -11.43 10.91 -6.52
C GLY A 118 -12.43 10.57 -5.41
N GLU A 119 -12.79 9.29 -5.26
CA GLU A 119 -13.65 8.83 -4.17
C GLU A 119 -12.96 8.94 -2.81
N VAL A 120 -11.69 8.56 -2.73
CA VAL A 120 -10.90 8.71 -1.49
C VAL A 120 -10.74 10.18 -1.11
N LEU A 121 -10.45 11.06 -2.06
CA LEU A 121 -10.35 12.51 -1.79
C LEU A 121 -11.66 13.08 -1.25
N LYS A 122 -12.80 12.72 -1.85
CA LYS A 122 -14.12 13.15 -1.36
C LYS A 122 -14.39 12.72 0.08
N ILE A 123 -13.91 11.54 0.48
CA ILE A 123 -14.05 11.06 1.86
C ILE A 123 -13.20 11.93 2.80
N ILE A 124 -11.96 12.22 2.43
CA ILE A 124 -11.06 13.08 3.23
C ILE A 124 -11.66 14.50 3.34
N GLU A 125 -12.10 15.08 2.23
CA GLU A 125 -12.75 16.39 2.20
C GLU A 125 -14.02 16.43 3.05
N ALA A 126 -14.85 15.38 3.02
CA ALA A 126 -16.03 15.28 3.86
C ALA A 126 -15.70 15.21 5.36
N VAL A 127 -14.59 14.56 5.73
CA VAL A 127 -14.11 14.58 7.12
C VAL A 127 -13.65 15.98 7.51
N VAL A 128 -12.90 16.67 6.65
CA VAL A 128 -12.47 18.05 6.93
C VAL A 128 -13.67 18.99 7.07
N ALA A 129 -14.65 18.87 6.18
CA ALA A 129 -15.89 19.64 6.21
C ALA A 129 -16.78 19.36 7.44
N SER A 130 -16.53 18.27 8.17
CA SER A 130 -17.18 18.02 9.47
C SER A 130 -16.62 18.87 10.61
N GLY A 131 -15.61 19.71 10.33
CA GLY A 131 -14.90 20.52 11.31
C GLY A 131 -13.72 19.81 11.97
N THR A 132 -13.29 18.67 11.43
CA THR A 132 -12.12 17.94 11.94
C THR A 132 -10.85 18.52 11.30
N ASP A 133 -9.90 18.96 12.13
CA ASP A 133 -8.61 19.53 11.70
C ASP A 133 -7.50 18.48 11.45
N ARG A 134 -7.87 17.21 11.61
CA ARG A 134 -7.00 16.04 11.56
C ARG A 134 -7.65 14.89 10.81
N VAL A 135 -6.92 14.26 9.88
CA VAL A 135 -7.34 13.01 9.22
C VAL A 135 -6.23 11.99 9.32
N GLU A 136 -6.55 10.78 9.80
CA GLU A 136 -5.63 9.65 9.83
C GLU A 136 -5.75 8.82 8.55
N ILE A 137 -4.61 8.59 7.88
CA ILE A 137 -4.53 7.81 6.64
C ILE A 137 -3.66 6.59 6.89
N THR A 138 -4.25 5.41 6.67
CA THR A 138 -3.49 4.15 6.65
C THR A 138 -3.08 3.80 5.23
N LEU A 139 -1.77 3.62 5.04
CA LEU A 139 -1.15 3.28 3.77
C LEU A 139 -0.68 1.82 3.74
N ASN A 140 -0.77 1.18 2.59
CA ASN A 140 -0.26 -0.17 2.28
C ASN A 140 -0.80 -1.31 3.16
N ALA A 141 -1.91 -1.13 3.87
CA ALA A 141 -2.55 -2.20 4.66
C ALA A 141 -3.41 -3.13 3.79
N GLU A 142 -2.85 -3.58 2.67
CA GLU A 142 -3.54 -4.43 1.71
C GLU A 142 -3.49 -5.91 2.11
N ARG A 143 -4.48 -6.68 1.63
CA ARG A 143 -4.52 -8.14 1.89
C ARG A 143 -3.30 -8.87 1.34
N SER A 144 -2.72 -8.42 0.22
CA SER A 144 -1.47 -8.96 -0.34
C SER A 144 -0.30 -8.81 0.63
N VAL A 145 -0.22 -7.70 1.35
CA VAL A 145 0.82 -7.44 2.34
C VAL A 145 0.64 -8.33 3.57
N ALA A 146 -0.60 -8.49 4.05
CA ALA A 146 -0.91 -9.41 5.14
C ALA A 146 -0.55 -10.86 4.78
N GLU A 147 -0.94 -11.33 3.60
CA GLU A 147 -0.63 -12.69 3.13
C GLU A 147 0.88 -12.88 2.91
N ALA A 148 1.59 -11.88 2.39
CA ALA A 148 3.03 -11.90 2.26
C ALA A 148 3.75 -12.04 3.61
N LEU A 149 3.28 -11.31 4.64
CA LEU A 149 3.83 -11.40 6.00
C LEU A 149 3.54 -12.76 6.64
N LYS A 150 2.33 -13.30 6.46
CA LYS A 150 1.95 -14.64 6.92
C LYS A 150 2.86 -15.71 6.33
N ARG A 151 3.01 -15.72 5.00
CA ARG A 151 3.89 -16.66 4.29
C ARG A 151 5.35 -16.54 4.73
N ARG A 152 5.81 -15.31 4.94
CA ARG A 152 7.15 -15.07 5.47
C ARG A 152 7.32 -15.71 6.84
N ALA A 153 6.34 -15.60 7.74
CA ALA A 153 6.39 -16.22 9.05
C ALA A 153 6.40 -17.76 8.95
N MET A 154 5.58 -18.34 8.06
CA MET A 154 5.56 -19.78 7.81
C MET A 154 6.92 -20.30 7.31
N ALA A 155 7.50 -19.65 6.30
CA ALA A 155 8.79 -20.04 5.74
C ALA A 155 9.95 -19.95 6.76
N ILE A 156 9.86 -19.03 7.72
CA ILE A 156 10.82 -18.94 8.84
C ILE A 156 10.62 -20.12 9.79
N ALA A 157 9.37 -20.47 10.13
CA ALA A 157 9.05 -21.54 11.06
C ALA A 157 9.47 -22.91 10.52
N GLU A 158 9.23 -23.20 9.24
CA GLU A 158 9.66 -24.43 8.56
C GLU A 158 11.17 -24.61 8.64
N GLU A 159 11.93 -23.57 8.29
CA GLU A 159 13.39 -23.61 8.34
C GLU A 159 13.94 -23.81 9.78
N MET A 160 13.24 -23.32 10.79
CA MET A 160 13.62 -23.54 12.19
C MET A 160 13.35 -24.96 12.69
N GLN A 161 12.48 -25.73 12.01
CA GLN A 161 12.21 -27.13 12.33
C GLN A 161 13.22 -28.08 11.65
N ASP A 162 13.78 -27.67 10.52
CA ASP A 162 14.76 -28.44 9.75
C ASP A 162 16.22 -28.30 10.26
N ASN A 163 16.47 -27.39 11.21
CA ASN A 163 17.79 -27.16 11.85
C ASN A 163 17.81 -27.63 13.31
#